data_AF-A0A0Q1HJ77-F1
#
_entry.id   AF-A0A0Q1HJ77-F1
#
_cell.length_a   1.000
_cell.length_b   1.000
_cell.length_c   1.000
_cell.angle_alpha   90.00
_cell.angle_beta   90.00
_cell.angle_gamma   90.00
#
_symmetry.space_group_name_H-M   'P 1'
#
loop_
_entity.id
_entity.type
_entity.pdbx_description
1 polymer ?
#
loop_
_entity_poly.entity_id
_entity_poly.type
_entity_poly.pdbx_seq_one_letter_code
_entity_poly.pdbx_strand_id
1 'polypeptide(L)' 'MEVHEALPKCINNGLKVYPIYKKGLMYVAVEKEGKIKMGTIAHHTQKSAQKAIKETLVYLAQKLEG' A
#
# COMPACT_ATOMS: atom_id res chain seq x y z
N MET A 1 8.24 -12.26 -5.87
CA MET A 1 8.75 -11.11 -5.10
C MET A 1 8.09 -11.12 -3.74
N GLU A 2 8.89 -11.16 -2.69
CA GLU A 2 8.43 -11.05 -1.32
C GLU A 2 8.32 -9.60 -0.86
N VAL A 3 7.63 -9.35 0.26
CA VAL A 3 7.43 -8.00 0.80
C VAL A 3 8.76 -7.31 1.14
N HIS A 4 9.75 -8.08 1.63
CA HIS A 4 11.06 -7.55 2.00
C HIS A 4 11.84 -7.01 0.78
N GLU A 5 11.58 -7.55 -0.42
CA GLU A 5 12.13 -7.07 -1.69
C GLU A 5 11.31 -5.90 -2.27
N ALA A 6 9.98 -5.96 -2.13
CA ALA A 6 9.06 -4.98 -2.70
C ALA A 6 9.12 -3.62 -1.98
N LEU A 7 9.26 -3.64 -0.66
CA LEU A 7 9.28 -2.44 0.18
C LEU A 7 10.38 -1.42 -0.22
N PRO A 8 11.67 -1.79 -0.30
CA PRO A 8 12.72 -0.85 -0.70
C PRO A 8 12.54 -0.35 -2.13
N LYS A 9 12.05 -1.19 -3.06
CA LYS A 9 11.76 -0.76 -4.45
C LYS A 9 10.69 0.32 -4.50
N CYS A 10 9.61 0.14 -3.73
CA CYS A 10 8.56 1.14 -3.63
C CYS A 10 9.10 2.46 -3.04
N ILE A 11 9.82 2.39 -1.91
CA ILE A 11 10.37 3.57 -1.23
C ILE A 11 11.34 4.34 -2.14
N ASN A 12 12.26 3.65 -2.82
CA ASN A 12 13.23 4.26 -3.73
C ASN A 12 12.58 4.95 -4.94
N ASN A 13 11.35 4.55 -5.30
CA ASN A 13 10.54 5.16 -6.35
C ASN A 13 9.53 6.19 -5.81
N GLY A 14 9.68 6.61 -4.55
CA GLY A 14 8.79 7.59 -3.91
C GLY A 14 7.38 7.08 -3.66
N LEU A 15 7.15 5.77 -3.68
CA LEU A 15 5.87 5.14 -3.37
C LEU A 15 5.78 4.80 -1.88
N LYS A 16 4.73 5.27 -1.22
CA LYS A 16 4.37 4.86 0.14
C LYS A 16 3.01 4.19 0.13
N VAL A 17 2.89 3.08 0.88
CA VAL A 17 1.62 2.36 1.04
C VAL A 17 1.33 2.25 2.53
N TYR A 18 0.19 2.78 2.97
CA TYR A 18 -0.17 2.85 4.38
C TYR A 18 -1.69 2.82 4.58
N PRO A 19 -2.18 2.45 5.78
CA PRO A 19 -3.60 2.49 6.07
C PRO A 19 -4.03 3.92 6.43
N ILE A 20 -5.18 4.37 5.93
CA ILE A 20 -5.87 5.58 6.35
C ILE A 20 -7.11 5.20 7.13
N TYR A 21 -7.31 5.83 8.28
CA TYR A 21 -8.49 5.64 9.12
C TYR A 21 -9.54 6.69 8.80
N LYS A 22 -10.75 6.26 8.45
CA LYS A 22 -11.87 7.15 8.17
C LYS A 22 -13.18 6.52 8.64
N LYS A 23 -13.92 7.24 9.49
CA LYS A 23 -15.21 6.78 10.05
C LYS A 23 -15.17 5.38 10.68
N GLY A 24 -14.10 5.08 11.41
CA GLY A 24 -13.91 3.77 12.07
C GLY A 24 -13.48 2.62 11.13
N LEU A 25 -13.17 2.92 9.87
CA LEU A 25 -12.72 1.94 8.87
C LEU A 25 -11.30 2.26 8.42
N MET A 26 -10.53 1.24 8.05
CA MET A 26 -9.21 1.38 7.44
C MET A 26 -9.29 1.21 5.93
N TYR A 27 -8.59 2.06 5.19
CA TYR A 27 -8.45 1.96 3.74
C TYR A 27 -6.97 1.92 3.39
N VAL A 28 -6.58 1.13 2.39
CA VAL A 28 -5.20 1.19 1.88
C VAL A 28 -5.06 2.45 1.04
N ALA A 29 -4.03 3.25 1.32
CA ALA A 29 -3.67 4.42 0.52
C ALA A 29 -2.29 4.22 -0.09
N VAL A 30 -2.14 4.74 -1.31
CA VAL A 30 -0.87 4.82 -2.03
C VAL A 30 -0.55 6.28 -2.27
N GLU A 31 0.63 6.72 -1.85
CA GLU A 31 1.13 8.06 -2.07
C GLU A 31 2.32 8.02 -3.01
N LYS A 32 2.31 8.89 -4.03
CA LYS A 32 3.42 9.12 -4.95
C LYS A 32 3.59 10.63 -5.14
N GLU A 33 4.79 11.16 -4.86
CA GLU A 33 5.10 12.58 -5.07
C GLU A 33 4.07 13.53 -4.43
N GLY A 34 3.61 13.20 -3.22
CA GLY A 34 2.61 13.98 -2.48
C GLY A 34 1.15 13.80 -2.96
N LYS A 35 0.90 13.04 -4.04
CA LYS A 35 -0.45 12.69 -4.48
C LYS A 35 -0.90 11.40 -3.81
N ILE A 36 -1.98 11.47 -3.03
CA ILE A 36 -2.55 10.34 -2.30
C ILE A 36 -3.74 9.78 -3.07
N LYS A 37 -3.70 8.48 -3.36
CA LYS A 37 -4.83 7.71 -3.88
C LYS A 37 -5.28 6.70 -2.84
N MET A 38 -6.50 6.89 -2.34
CA MET A 38 -7.12 5.97 -1.39
C MET A 38 -7.86 4.86 -2.14
N GLY A 39 -7.72 3.62 -1.68
CA GLY A 39 -8.52 2.49 -2.12
C GLY A 39 -9.98 2.61 -1.69
N THR A 40 -10.86 1.90 -2.39
CA THR A 40 -12.30 1.88 -2.11
C THR A 40 -12.70 0.78 -1.13
N ILE A 41 -11.83 -0.21 -0.91
CA ILE A 41 -12.07 -1.35 -0.03
C ILE A 41 -11.79 -0.93 1.42
N ALA A 42 -12.81 -1.10 2.27
CA ALA A 42 -12.70 -0.90 3.70
C ALA A 42 -12.22 -2.18 4.40
N HIS A 43 -11.38 -2.00 5.42
CA HIS A 43 -10.86 -3.05 6.27
C HIS A 43 -11.30 -2.77 7.71
N HIS A 44 -11.94 -3.76 8.32
CA HIS A 44 -12.47 -3.65 9.69
C HIS A 44 -11.45 -4.10 10.75
N THR A 45 -10.34 -4.72 10.35
CA THR A 45 -9.33 -5.26 11.26
C THR A 45 -7.93 -4.87 10.82
N GLN A 46 -7.04 -4.66 11.79
CA GLN A 46 -5.64 -4.34 11.50
C GLN A 46 -4.98 -5.45 10.67
N LYS A 47 -5.29 -6.70 10.97
CA LYS A 47 -4.78 -7.88 10.23
C LYS A 47 -5.15 -7.84 8.75
N SER A 48 -6.40 -7.50 8.42
CA SER A 48 -6.85 -7.43 7.02
C SER A 48 -6.23 -6.24 6.29
N ALA A 49 -6.14 -5.07 6.93
CA ALA A 49 -5.47 -3.90 6.37
C ALA A 49 -3.98 -4.18 6.11
N GLN A 50 -3.27 -4.80 7.07
CA GLN A 50 -1.86 -5.17 6.90
C GLN A 50 -1.64 -6.16 5.76
N LYS A 51 -2.52 -7.16 5.60
CA LYS A 51 -2.45 -8.09 4.47
C LYS A 51 -2.60 -7.35 3.14
N ALA A 52 -3.59 -6.46 3.03
CA ALA A 52 -3.83 -5.69 1.81
C ALA A 52 -2.67 -4.73 1.48
N ILE A 53 -2.03 -4.12 2.48
CA ILE A 53 -0.82 -3.30 2.29
C ILE A 53 0.31 -4.14 1.71
N LYS A 54 0.56 -5.34 2.26
CA LYS A 54 1.61 -6.24 1.77
C LYS A 54 1.38 -6.64 0.32
N GLU A 55 0.15 -7.02 -0.03
CA GLU A 55 -0.22 -7.38 -1.41
C GLU A 55 -0.09 -6.19 -2.36
N THR A 56 -0.50 -4.99 -1.92
CA THR A 56 -0.38 -3.76 -2.70
C THR A 56 1.08 -3.39 -2.98
N LEU A 57 1.96 -3.49 -1.98
CA LEU A 57 3.40 -3.25 -2.14
C LEU A 57 4.01 -4.18 -3.20
N VAL A 58 3.73 -5.48 -3.10
CA VAL A 58 4.25 -6.47 -4.06
C VAL A 58 3.75 -6.18 -5.47
N TYR A 59 2.45 -5.91 -5.62
CA TYR A 59 1.86 -5.57 -6.91
C TYR A 59 2.50 -4.33 -7.55
N LEU A 60 2.67 -3.26 -6.78
CA LEU A 60 3.27 -2.01 -7.28
C LEU A 60 4.74 -2.20 -7.64
N ALA A 61 5.50 -2.94 -6.83
CA ALA A 61 6.90 -3.22 -7.11
C ALA A 61 7.07 -4.04 -8.40
N GLN A 62 6.21 -5.03 -8.65
CA GLN A 62 6.19 -5.78 -9.92
C GLN A 62 5.91 -4.89 -11.13
N LYS A 63 5.06 -3.86 -10.97
CA LYS A 63 4.75 -2.90 -12.04
C LYS A 63 5.89 -1.93 -12.37
N LEU A 64 6.87 -1.77 -11.48
CA LEU A 64 8.05 -0.93 -11.71
C LEU A 64 9.17 -1.68 -12.45
N GLU A 65 9.13 -3.01 -12.49
CA GLU A 65 10.12 -3.83 -13.22
C GLU A 65 9.78 -4.00 -14.72
N GLY A 66 8.59 -3.58 -15.15
CA GLY A 66 8.09 -3.71 -16.51
C GLY A 66 8.25 -2.44 -17.34
#